data_AF-A0A951A3Y8-F1
#
_entry.id   AF-A0A951A3Y8-F1
#
_cell.length_a   1.000
_cell.length_b   1.000
_cell.length_c   1.000
_cell.angle_alpha   90.00
_cell.angle_beta   90.00
_cell.angle_gamma   90.00
#
_symmetry.space_group_name_H-M   'P 1'
#
loop_
_entity.id
_entity.type
_entity.pdbx_description
1 polymer ?
#
loop_
_entity_poly.entity_id
_entity_poly.type
_entity_poly.pdbx_seq_one_letter_code
_entity_poly.pdbx_strand_id
1 'polypeptide(L)'
;MVAEGEPAGQASYEMANLRPERTGLPFVVFISQRGGARHDVRVKVAPGAKILPSEMVTVAVRPNVRVIRGTLDPRDLALLTRWIELNRNTLVDYWNGDIEYTEDAISAIVPVDRS
;
A
#
# COMPACT_ATOMS: atom_id res chain seq x y z
N MET A 1 -27.28 4.64 -25.99
CA MET A 1 -27.03 4.30 -24.58
C MET A 1 -26.16 3.06 -24.59
N VAL A 2 -24.85 3.22 -24.44
CA VAL A 2 -23.89 2.11 -24.38
C VAL A 2 -23.41 1.99 -22.95
N ALA A 3 -23.56 0.80 -22.38
CA ALA A 3 -23.15 0.48 -21.02
C ALA A 3 -21.62 0.60 -20.91
N GLU A 4 -21.17 1.39 -19.95
CA GLU A 4 -19.78 1.47 -19.52
C GLU A 4 -19.37 0.13 -18.91
N GLY A 5 -18.72 -0.71 -19.71
CA GLY A 5 -17.87 -1.76 -19.18
C GLY A 5 -16.58 -1.12 -18.75
N GLU A 6 -16.41 -0.89 -17.44
CA GLU A 6 -15.10 -0.54 -16.89
C GLU A 6 -14.07 -1.57 -17.37
N PRO A 7 -12.93 -1.16 -17.94
CA PRO A 7 -11.96 -2.10 -18.45
C PRO A 7 -11.37 -2.88 -17.27
N ALA A 8 -11.73 -4.16 -17.20
CA ALA A 8 -11.02 -5.16 -16.42
C ALA A 8 -9.55 -5.16 -16.88
N GLY A 9 -8.65 -4.71 -16.00
CA GLY A 9 -7.21 -4.74 -16.26
C GLY A 9 -6.60 -3.43 -16.74
N GLN A 10 -6.94 -2.29 -16.13
CA GLN A 10 -5.96 -1.21 -16.04
C GLN A 10 -4.89 -1.67 -15.05
N ALA A 11 -3.86 -2.32 -15.60
CA ALA A 11 -2.71 -2.77 -14.85
C ALA A 11 -2.24 -1.65 -13.92
N SER A 12 -1.95 -2.03 -12.68
CA SER A 12 -1.49 -1.21 -11.58
C SER A 12 -0.08 -0.65 -11.79
N TYR A 13 0.21 -0.11 -12.99
CA TYR A 13 1.52 0.38 -13.42
C TYR A 13 2.10 1.46 -12.49
N GLU A 14 1.30 2.06 -11.62
CA GLU A 14 1.74 3.08 -10.66
C GLU A 14 2.08 2.54 -9.25
N MET A 15 1.89 1.24 -8.99
CA MET A 15 2.15 0.66 -7.67
C MET A 15 3.39 -0.23 -7.64
N ALA A 16 4.23 -0.01 -6.63
CA ALA A 16 5.32 -0.91 -6.29
C ALA A 16 4.85 -1.97 -5.28
N ASN A 17 5.24 -3.23 -5.51
CA ASN A 17 4.85 -4.36 -4.68
C ASN A 17 5.99 -4.72 -3.72
N LEU A 18 5.78 -4.51 -2.43
CA LEU A 18 6.70 -4.89 -1.38
C LEU A 18 6.38 -6.30 -0.89
N ARG A 19 7.34 -7.21 -1.04
CA ARG A 19 7.20 -8.62 -0.63
C ARG A 19 7.23 -8.77 0.90
N PRO A 20 6.64 -9.83 1.46
CA PRO A 20 6.72 -10.17 2.89
C PRO A 20 8.12 -10.09 3.50
N GLU A 21 9.15 -10.46 2.73
CA GLU A 21 10.55 -10.43 3.18
C GLU A 21 11.09 -8.99 3.31
N ARG A 22 10.55 -8.05 2.52
CA ARG A 22 10.93 -6.63 2.56
C ARG A 22 10.25 -5.87 3.70
N THR A 23 9.03 -6.26 4.04
CA THR A 23 8.22 -5.55 5.05
C THR A 23 8.21 -6.24 6.41
N GLY A 24 8.53 -7.53 6.47
CA GLY A 24 8.34 -8.36 7.66
C GLY A 24 6.89 -8.82 7.86
N LEU A 25 5.94 -8.32 7.06
CA LEU A 25 4.51 -8.60 7.18
C LEU A 25 4.11 -9.94 6.54
N PRO A 26 2.96 -10.53 6.90
CA PRO A 26 2.51 -11.80 6.32
C PRO A 26 1.83 -11.66 4.93
N PHE A 27 1.85 -10.48 4.33
CA PHE A 27 1.19 -10.17 3.06
C PHE A 27 2.01 -9.17 2.22
N VAL A 28 1.63 -9.02 0.95
CA VAL A 28 2.20 -8.03 0.05
C VAL A 28 1.63 -6.66 0.37
N VAL A 29 2.51 -5.65 0.43
CA VAL A 29 2.10 -4.24 0.55
C VAL A 29 2.33 -3.54 -0.78
N PHE A 30 1.34 -2.77 -1.21
CA PHE A 30 1.38 -1.99 -2.44
C PHE A 30 1.46 -0.51 -2.06
N ILE A 31 2.49 0.17 -2.56
CA ILE A 31 2.72 1.61 -2.36
C ILE A 31 2.71 2.31 -3.71
N SER A 32 2.36 3.59 -3.74
CA SER A 32 2.43 4.41 -4.96
C SER A 32 2.75 5.86 -4.62
N GLN A 33 3.17 6.62 -5.63
CA GLN A 33 3.11 8.07 -5.59
C GLN A 33 1.65 8.54 -5.72
N ARG A 34 1.41 9.84 -5.47
CA ARG A 34 0.08 10.45 -5.53
C ARG A 34 -0.51 10.45 -6.94
N GLY A 35 0.31 10.74 -7.95
CA GLY A 35 -0.18 11.02 -9.30
C GLY A 35 -1.30 12.07 -9.29
N GLY A 36 -2.48 11.68 -9.78
CA GLY A 36 -3.70 12.52 -9.79
C GLY A 36 -4.71 12.26 -8.67
N ALA A 37 -4.35 11.52 -7.62
CA ALA A 37 -5.30 11.11 -6.59
C ALA A 37 -5.84 12.29 -5.76
N ARG A 38 -7.17 12.31 -5.56
CA ARG A 38 -7.88 13.29 -4.72
C ARG A 38 -7.85 12.96 -3.22
N HIS A 39 -7.37 11.78 -2.85
CA HIS A 39 -7.25 11.35 -1.46
C HIS A 39 -5.83 11.56 -0.93
N ASP A 40 -5.66 11.41 0.38
CA ASP A 40 -4.33 11.37 1.00
C ASP A 40 -3.70 9.98 0.86
N VAL A 41 -2.45 9.84 1.33
CA VAL A 41 -1.61 8.64 1.26
C VAL A 41 -2.33 7.40 1.81
N ARG A 42 -2.24 6.32 1.03
CA ARG A 42 -2.81 5.01 1.33
C ARG A 42 -1.82 3.93 0.92
N VAL A 43 -1.90 2.81 1.62
CA VAL A 43 -1.31 1.55 1.17
C VAL A 43 -2.43 0.58 0.85
N LYS A 44 -2.16 -0.37 -0.04
CA LYS A 44 -3.03 -1.54 -0.22
C LYS A 44 -2.30 -2.78 0.26
N VAL A 45 -3.04 -3.77 0.74
CA VAL A 45 -2.48 -5.04 1.18
C VAL A 45 -3.27 -6.21 0.62
N ALA A 46 -2.58 -7.31 0.37
CA ALA A 46 -3.18 -8.49 -0.26
C ALA A 46 -2.34 -9.75 0.05
N PRO A 47 -2.95 -10.94 0.23
CA PRO A 47 -2.22 -12.19 0.56
C PRO A 47 -1.09 -12.59 -0.41
N GLY A 48 -1.13 -12.10 -1.64
CA GLY A 48 -0.14 -12.37 -2.69
C GLY A 48 -0.11 -11.26 -3.74
N ALA A 49 0.77 -11.38 -4.73
CA ALA A 49 0.95 -10.36 -5.77
C ALA A 49 -0.06 -10.46 -6.92
N LYS A 50 -0.68 -11.63 -7.13
CA LYS A 50 -1.65 -11.89 -8.21
C LYS A 50 -3.04 -12.00 -7.62
N ILE A 51 -3.71 -10.87 -7.42
CA ILE A 51 -5.07 -10.82 -6.87
C ILE A 51 -5.88 -9.72 -7.57
N LEU A 52 -7.20 -9.88 -7.63
CA LEU A 52 -8.06 -8.85 -8.23
C LEU A 52 -8.02 -7.58 -7.38
N PRO A 53 -8.12 -6.38 -7.99
CA PRO A 53 -8.17 -5.13 -7.24
C PRO A 53 -9.28 -5.09 -6.17
N SER A 54 -10.41 -5.76 -6.43
CA SER A 54 -11.54 -5.89 -5.49
C SER A 54 -11.16 -6.62 -4.20
N GLU A 55 -10.18 -7.51 -4.24
CA GLU A 55 -9.76 -8.37 -3.12
C GLU A 55 -8.69 -7.70 -2.23
N MET A 56 -8.16 -6.54 -2.64
CA MET A 56 -7.20 -5.78 -1.83
C MET A 56 -7.88 -5.04 -0.69
N VAL A 57 -7.21 -4.96 0.45
CA VAL A 57 -7.60 -4.08 1.56
C VAL A 57 -6.90 -2.73 1.38
N THR A 58 -7.63 -1.63 1.47
CA THR A 58 -7.08 -0.28 1.40
C THR A 58 -6.99 0.31 2.80
N VAL A 59 -5.80 0.78 3.18
CA VAL A 59 -5.52 1.36 4.51
C VAL A 59 -4.99 2.78 4.34
N ALA A 60 -5.61 3.74 5.02
CA ALA A 60 -5.12 5.11 5.08
C ALA A 60 -3.91 5.21 6.00
N VAL A 61 -2.92 6.02 5.63
CA VAL A 61 -1.74 6.31 6.46
C VAL A 61 -1.94 7.57 7.29
N ARG A 62 -2.62 8.58 6.75
CA ARG A 62 -2.91 9.87 7.42
C ARG A 62 -4.42 10.18 7.45
N PRO A 63 -4.91 10.95 8.44
CA PRO A 63 -4.17 11.46 9.61
C PRO A 63 -3.86 10.36 10.64
N ASN A 64 -4.55 9.23 10.57
CA ASN A 64 -4.33 8.06 11.42
C ASN A 64 -4.46 6.77 10.58
N VAL A 65 -3.79 5.71 11.03
CA VAL A 65 -3.87 4.40 10.35
C VAL A 65 -5.25 3.79 10.55
N ARG A 66 -5.95 3.52 9.45
CA ARG A 66 -7.28 2.87 9.49
C ARG A 66 -7.65 2.23 8.16
N VAL A 67 -8.41 1.15 8.23
CA VAL A 67 -8.98 0.49 7.06
C VAL A 67 -10.04 1.40 6.43
N ILE A 68 -9.97 1.61 5.12
CA ILE A 68 -10.92 2.40 4.32
C ILE A 68 -11.83 1.50 3.49
N ARG A 69 -11.31 0.36 3.03
CA ARG A 69 -12.04 -0.62 2.22
C ARG A 69 -11.48 -2.02 2.45
N GLY A 70 -12.38 -3.01 2.51
CA GLY A 70 -12.03 -4.41 2.77
C GLY A 70 -11.95 -4.71 4.27
N THR A 71 -11.53 -5.93 4.58
CA THR A 71 -11.41 -6.42 5.96
C THR A 71 -10.01 -6.97 6.17
N LEU A 72 -9.39 -6.60 7.29
CA LEU A 72 -8.10 -7.13 7.72
C LEU A 72 -8.27 -7.63 9.16
N ASP A 73 -7.66 -8.78 9.47
CA ASP A 73 -7.65 -9.29 10.84
C ASP A 73 -7.04 -8.26 11.81
N PRO A 74 -7.56 -8.09 13.03
CA PRO A 74 -7.03 -7.11 13.98
C PRO A 74 -5.54 -7.27 14.29
N ARG A 75 -5.01 -8.51 14.32
CA ARG A 75 -3.58 -8.77 14.53
C ARG A 75 -2.76 -8.29 13.33
N ASP A 76 -3.23 -8.59 12.13
CA ASP A 76 -2.60 -8.14 10.89
C ASP A 76 -2.64 -6.61 10.75
N LEU A 77 -3.75 -5.98 11.15
CA LEU A 77 -3.85 -4.52 11.20
C LEU A 77 -2.90 -3.92 12.23
N ALA A 78 -2.71 -4.55 13.39
CA ALA A 78 -1.74 -4.09 14.38
C ALA A 78 -0.30 -4.15 13.85
N LEU A 79 0.06 -5.25 13.19
CA LEU A 79 1.38 -5.39 12.53
C LEU A 79 1.57 -4.36 11.41
N LEU A 80 0.56 -4.21 10.54
CA LEU A 80 0.58 -3.20 9.48
C LEU A 80 0.71 -1.78 10.05
N THR A 81 0.01 -1.49 11.14
CA THR A 81 0.08 -0.19 11.81
C THR A 81 1.49 0.07 12.31
N ARG A 82 2.11 -0.88 13.02
CA ARG A 82 3.50 -0.75 13.47
C ARG A 82 4.47 -0.52 12.31
N TRP A 83 4.30 -1.25 11.20
CA TRP A 83 5.12 -1.08 10.01
C TRP A 83 4.89 0.28 9.33
N ILE A 84 3.64 0.75 9.24
CA ILE A 84 3.31 2.08 8.70
C ILE A 84 3.92 3.18 9.56
N GLU A 85 3.81 3.10 10.90
CA GLU A 85 4.40 4.10 11.79
C GLU A 85 5.93 4.15 11.65
N LEU A 86 6.58 3.00 11.54
CA LEU A 86 8.01 2.89 11.34
C LEU A 86 8.47 3.52 10.01
N ASN A 87 7.66 3.41 8.96
CA ASN A 87 7.99 3.85 7.59
C ASN A 87 7.21 5.12 7.18
N ARG A 88 6.58 5.82 8.12
CA ARG A 88 5.59 6.86 7.85
C ARG A 88 6.15 7.95 6.95
N ASN A 89 7.36 8.43 7.23
CA ASN A 89 8.00 9.48 6.47
C ASN A 89 8.28 8.99 5.05
N THR A 90 8.95 7.85 4.89
CA THR A 90 9.22 7.25 3.56
C THR A 90 7.95 7.09 2.72
N LEU A 91 6.85 6.63 3.31
CA LEU A 91 5.57 6.46 2.61
C LEU A 91 4.95 7.80 2.18
N VAL A 92 5.05 8.83 3.03
CA VAL A 92 4.52 10.17 2.75
C VAL A 92 5.39 10.89 1.71
N ASP A 93 6.70 10.82 1.86
CA ASP A 93 7.67 11.47 0.98
C ASP A 93 7.60 10.85 -0.42
N TYR A 94 7.52 9.52 -0.51
CA TYR A 94 7.26 8.84 -1.79
C TYR A 94 5.89 9.22 -2.35
N TRP A 95 4.83 9.25 -1.53
CA TRP A 95 3.51 9.69 -1.99
C TRP A 95 3.54 11.11 -2.59
N ASN A 96 4.23 12.04 -1.96
CA ASN A 96 4.32 13.43 -2.43
C ASN A 96 5.26 13.62 -3.63
N GLY A 97 6.11 12.64 -3.94
CA GLY A 97 7.15 12.73 -4.96
C GLY A 97 8.46 13.35 -4.45
N ASP A 98 8.61 13.53 -3.14
CA ASP A 98 9.88 13.96 -2.51
C ASP A 98 10.95 12.85 -2.63
N ILE A 99 10.49 11.59 -2.63
CA ILE A 99 11.28 10.45 -3.14
C ILE A 99 10.80 10.18 -4.58
N GLU A 100 11.62 10.60 -5.55
CA GLU A 100 11.29 10.51 -6.97
C GLU A 100 11.32 9.06 -7.50
N TYR A 101 12.35 8.31 -7.09
CA TYR A 101 12.61 6.97 -7.59
C TYR A 101 12.04 5.88 -6.69
N THR A 102 11.42 4.88 -7.30
CA THR A 102 10.74 3.80 -6.56
C THR A 102 11.74 2.91 -5.83
N GLU A 103 12.91 2.68 -6.41
CA GLU A 103 14.01 1.95 -5.80
C GLU A 103 14.53 2.59 -4.52
N ASP A 104 14.54 3.92 -4.42
CA ASP A 104 14.96 4.65 -3.23
C ASP A 104 13.93 4.51 -2.12
N ALA A 105 12.64 4.65 -2.46
CA ALA A 105 11.55 4.41 -1.52
C ALA A 105 11.60 2.97 -0.99
N ILE A 106 11.79 1.99 -1.87
CA ILE A 106 11.95 0.58 -1.50
C ILE A 106 13.17 0.40 -0.60
N SER A 107 14.30 1.05 -0.90
CA SER A 107 15.57 0.98 -0.13
C SER A 107 15.46 1.56 1.28
N ALA A 108 14.62 2.57 1.45
CA ALA A 108 14.35 3.18 2.74
C ALA A 108 13.32 2.42 3.60
N ILE A 109 12.68 1.35 3.08
CA ILE A 109 11.75 0.54 3.87
C ILE A 109 12.49 -0.26 4.95
N VAL A 110 12.04 -0.11 6.19
CA VAL A 110 12.46 -0.89 7.34
C VAL A 110 11.41 -1.96 7.64
N PRO A 111 11.79 -3.25 7.70
CA PRO A 111 10.86 -4.33 8.05
C PRO A 111 10.46 -4.26 9.53
N VAL A 112 9.28 -4.77 9.86
CA VAL A 112 8.90 -5.00 11.26
C VAL A 112 9.40 -6.37 11.72
N ASP A 113 9.91 -6.45 12.95
CA ASP A 113 10.30 -7.73 13.54
C ASP A 113 9.09 -8.67 13.67
N ARG A 114 9.27 -9.92 13.22
CA ARG A 114 8.34 -11.01 13.48
C ARG A 114 8.57 -11.54 14.91
N SER A 115 8.21 -10.73 15.90
CA SER A 115 8.17 -11.15 17.31
C SER A 115 6.94 -12.02 17.60
#